data_AF-U7Q9X1-F1
#
_entry.id   AF-U7Q9X1-F1
#
_cell.length_a   1.000
_cell.length_b   1.000
_cell.length_c   1.000
_cell.angle_alpha   90.00
_cell.angle_beta   90.00
_cell.angle_gamma   90.00
#
_symmetry.space_group_name_H-M   'P 1'
#
loop_
_entity.id
_entity.type
_entity.pdbx_description
1 polymer ?
#
loop_
_entity_poly.entity_id
_entity_poly.type
_entity_poly.pdbx_seq_one_letter_code
_entity_poly.pdbx_strand_id
1 'polypeptide(L)'
;PIPTEFGFDYQLGEVLDSLTVDIGVQSGSGDVFIPRSSIVTGTPGTEVNLDESWSFVLEDYAIEHQGQGVIDLVASYDYVEGIGIDDPFEYPEFTQISNYIDDFLVNYPNETDFWEILNKNLVTELLTEPIPTEFGFDYQLGEVLD
;
A
#
# COMPACT_ATOMS: atom_id res chain seq x y z
N PRO A 1 -17.14 -13.66 22.99
CA PRO A 1 -18.30 -14.49 22.59
C PRO A 1 -19.43 -13.60 22.07
N ILE A 2 -19.91 -13.88 20.85
CA ILE A 2 -21.07 -13.23 20.24
C ILE A 2 -22.32 -13.96 20.74
N PRO A 3 -23.27 -13.27 21.40
CA PRO A 3 -24.44 -13.90 21.97
C PRO A 3 -25.46 -14.28 20.89
N THR A 4 -26.13 -15.41 21.08
CA THR A 4 -27.25 -15.84 20.22
C THR A 4 -28.59 -15.76 20.95
N GLU A 5 -29.68 -15.65 20.18
CA GLU A 5 -31.05 -15.71 20.72
C GLU A 5 -31.41 -17.08 21.34
N PHE A 6 -30.58 -18.11 21.11
CA PHE A 6 -30.80 -19.48 21.58
C PHE A 6 -30.13 -19.77 22.94
N GLY A 7 -29.54 -18.76 23.58
CA GLY A 7 -28.97 -18.87 24.93
C GLY A 7 -27.59 -19.53 24.99
N PHE A 8 -26.89 -19.62 23.85
CA PHE A 8 -25.46 -19.92 23.80
C PHE A 8 -24.71 -18.80 23.08
N ASP A 9 -23.41 -18.71 23.31
CA ASP A 9 -22.53 -17.78 22.61
C ASP A 9 -21.56 -18.56 21.71
N TYR A 10 -21.03 -17.90 20.68
CA TYR A 10 -19.96 -18.47 19.85
C TYR A 10 -18.80 -17.49 19.69
N GLN A 11 -17.64 -17.99 19.26
CA GLN A 11 -16.51 -17.15 18.87
C GLN A 11 -16.29 -17.30 17.37
N LEU A 12 -16.01 -16.21 16.66
CA LEU A 12 -15.79 -16.27 15.21
C LEU A 12 -14.62 -17.21 14.85
N GLY A 13 -13.56 -17.22 15.67
CA GLY A 13 -12.43 -18.13 15.48
C GLY A 13 -12.75 -19.62 15.64
N GLU A 14 -13.93 -19.99 16.17
CA GLU A 14 -14.36 -21.40 16.27
C GLU A 14 -15.11 -21.89 15.01
N VAL A 15 -15.54 -20.96 14.14
CA VAL A 15 -16.48 -21.26 13.05
C VAL A 15 -16.03 -20.75 11.68
N LEU A 16 -15.08 -19.81 11.62
CA LEU A 16 -14.57 -19.24 10.38
C LEU A 16 -13.26 -19.91 9.96
N ASP A 17 -13.12 -20.14 8.65
CA ASP A 17 -11.83 -20.49 8.05
C ASP A 17 -10.96 -19.23 7.82
N SER A 18 -11.57 -18.09 7.49
CA SER A 18 -10.90 -16.79 7.36
C SER A 18 -11.88 -15.62 7.49
N LEU A 19 -11.36 -14.41 7.72
CA LEU A 19 -12.11 -13.16 7.71
C LEU A 19 -11.31 -12.09 6.96
N THR A 20 -11.93 -11.45 5.97
CA THR A 20 -11.34 -10.32 5.23
C THR A 20 -12.10 -9.04 5.54
N VAL A 21 -11.37 -7.95 5.79
CA VAL A 21 -11.90 -6.59 5.95
C VAL A 21 -11.22 -5.67 4.95
N ASP A 22 -12.02 -4.95 4.17
CA ASP A 22 -11.58 -3.92 3.21
C ASP A 22 -11.98 -2.53 3.72
N ILE A 23 -11.01 -1.64 3.83
CA ILE A 23 -11.19 -0.24 4.19
C ILE A 23 -10.75 0.64 3.02
N GLY A 24 -11.73 1.23 2.32
CA GLY A 24 -11.50 2.24 1.29
C GLY A 24 -11.63 3.67 1.82
N VAL A 25 -10.65 4.52 1.51
CA VAL A 25 -10.69 5.97 1.76
C VAL A 25 -10.80 6.70 0.42
N GLN A 26 -11.89 7.45 0.26
CA GLN A 26 -12.18 8.20 -0.96
C GLN A 26 -11.30 9.44 -1.08
N SER A 27 -11.00 9.84 -2.32
CA SER A 27 -10.30 11.09 -2.62
C SER A 27 -10.97 12.31 -1.98
N GLY A 28 -10.17 13.26 -1.48
CA GLY A 28 -10.62 14.48 -0.81
C GLY A 28 -10.96 14.29 0.67
N SER A 29 -10.83 13.08 1.21
CA SER A 29 -11.01 12.82 2.65
C SER A 29 -9.80 13.31 3.43
N GLY A 30 -10.01 14.24 4.37
CA GLY A 30 -8.94 14.77 5.23
C GLY A 30 -7.88 15.56 4.47
N ASP A 31 -8.28 16.31 3.45
CA ASP A 31 -7.41 17.14 2.59
C ASP A 31 -6.38 16.36 1.74
N VAL A 32 -6.53 15.03 1.61
CA VAL A 32 -5.72 14.20 0.70
C VAL A 32 -6.55 13.76 -0.51
N PHE A 33 -6.08 14.10 -1.72
CA PHE A 33 -6.79 13.85 -2.98
C PHE A 33 -6.41 12.54 -3.68
N ILE A 34 -5.79 11.62 -2.96
CA ILE A 34 -5.39 10.30 -3.45
C ILE A 34 -6.31 9.25 -2.82
N PRO A 35 -7.15 8.55 -3.62
CA PRO A 35 -7.91 7.41 -3.13
C PRO A 35 -6.97 6.25 -2.79
N ARG A 36 -7.33 5.50 -1.74
CA ARG A 36 -6.49 4.44 -1.17
C ARG A 36 -7.32 3.40 -0.43
N SER A 37 -6.82 2.18 -0.29
CA SER A 37 -7.52 1.11 0.43
C SER A 37 -6.58 0.08 1.06
N SER A 38 -6.99 -0.46 2.22
CA SER A 38 -6.34 -1.61 2.88
C SER A 38 -7.27 -2.78 2.84
N ILE A 39 -6.69 -3.95 2.64
CA ILE A 39 -7.37 -5.21 2.87
C ILE A 39 -6.55 -6.01 3.86
N VAL A 40 -7.18 -6.44 4.94
CA VAL A 40 -6.58 -7.35 5.93
C VAL A 40 -7.37 -8.66 5.91
N THR A 41 -6.67 -9.77 5.71
CA THR A 41 -7.23 -11.11 5.84
C THR A 41 -6.64 -11.80 7.06
N GLY A 42 -7.51 -12.13 8.02
CA GLY A 42 -7.15 -12.89 9.22
C GLY A 42 -7.54 -14.36 9.09
N THR A 43 -6.59 -15.26 9.36
CA THR A 43 -6.84 -16.71 9.44
C THR A 43 -6.77 -17.16 10.90
N PRO A 44 -7.87 -17.71 11.48
CA PRO A 44 -7.86 -18.23 12.84
C PRO A 44 -6.90 -19.42 13.02
N GLY A 45 -6.17 -19.43 14.14
CA GLY A 45 -5.22 -20.50 14.51
C GLY A 45 -4.87 -20.44 16.01
N THR A 46 -3.81 -21.15 16.43
CA THR A 46 -3.24 -20.98 17.79
C THR A 46 -2.80 -19.53 18.02
N GLU A 47 -2.29 -18.91 16.96
CA GLU A 47 -2.08 -17.46 16.80
C GLU A 47 -2.82 -17.04 15.52
N VAL A 48 -3.28 -15.78 15.48
CA VAL A 48 -3.94 -15.23 14.29
C VAL A 48 -2.85 -14.78 13.32
N ASN A 49 -2.86 -15.31 12.11
CA ASN A 49 -2.03 -14.84 11.01
C ASN A 49 -2.80 -13.75 10.25
N LEU A 50 -2.13 -12.63 10.00
CA LEU A 50 -2.66 -11.48 9.27
C LEU A 50 -1.88 -11.31 7.97
N ASP A 51 -2.62 -11.25 6.87
CA ASP A 51 -2.14 -10.89 5.55
C ASP A 51 -2.69 -9.50 5.22
N GLU A 52 -1.80 -8.53 5.00
CA GLU A 52 -2.13 -7.11 4.89
C GLU A 52 -1.66 -6.54 3.55
N SER A 53 -2.62 -6.04 2.77
CA SER A 53 -2.36 -5.41 1.49
C SER A 53 -2.82 -3.96 1.50
N TRP A 54 -2.07 -3.11 0.79
CA TRP A 54 -2.38 -1.70 0.62
C TRP A 54 -2.38 -1.31 -0.85
N SER A 55 -3.19 -0.33 -1.21
CA SER A 55 -3.17 0.26 -2.54
C SER A 55 -3.55 1.73 -2.54
N PHE A 56 -3.05 2.46 -3.54
CA PHE A 56 -3.46 3.83 -3.84
C PHE A 56 -3.39 4.10 -5.35
N VAL A 57 -4.10 5.15 -5.80
CA VAL A 57 -4.17 5.52 -7.22
C VAL A 57 -3.82 6.99 -7.43
N LEU A 58 -2.92 7.26 -8.36
CA LEU A 58 -2.72 8.58 -8.94
C LEU A 58 -3.54 8.66 -10.22
N GLU A 59 -4.73 9.27 -10.14
CA GLU A 59 -5.66 9.44 -11.25
C GLU A 59 -5.25 10.63 -12.14
N ASP A 60 -5.40 10.48 -13.46
CA ASP A 60 -5.17 11.56 -14.44
C ASP A 60 -3.79 12.24 -14.29
N TYR A 61 -2.74 11.48 -13.97
CA TYR A 61 -1.39 11.99 -13.76
C TYR A 61 -0.75 12.44 -15.07
N ALA A 62 -0.49 13.75 -15.20
CA ALA A 62 0.15 14.33 -16.37
C ALA A 62 1.67 14.14 -16.32
N ILE A 63 2.26 13.62 -17.40
CA ILE A 63 3.69 13.30 -17.49
C ILE A 63 4.28 13.67 -18.85
N GLU A 64 5.54 14.07 -18.89
CA GLU A 64 6.28 14.40 -20.13
C GLU A 64 7.07 13.21 -20.69
N HIS A 65 6.48 12.02 -20.76
CA HIS A 65 7.17 10.83 -21.28
C HIS A 65 6.81 10.55 -22.75
N GLN A 66 7.82 10.39 -23.61
CA GLN A 66 7.67 10.22 -25.07
C GLN A 66 6.80 11.30 -25.76
N GLY A 67 6.81 12.51 -25.21
CA GLY A 67 5.84 13.56 -25.54
C GLY A 67 5.03 13.89 -24.29
N GLN A 68 3.74 14.23 -24.47
CA GLN A 68 2.83 14.42 -23.34
C GLN A 68 1.91 13.22 -23.18
N GLY A 69 1.82 12.71 -21.96
CA GLY A 69 0.92 11.64 -21.56
C GLY A 69 0.06 12.04 -20.36
N VAL A 70 -1.09 11.39 -20.24
CA VAL A 70 -1.89 11.35 -19.01
C VAL A 70 -2.07 9.88 -18.69
N ILE A 71 -1.66 9.48 -17.48
CA ILE A 71 -1.67 8.09 -17.04
C ILE A 71 -2.49 7.95 -15.76
N ASP A 72 -3.08 6.78 -15.58
CA ASP A 72 -3.53 6.33 -14.26
C ASP A 72 -2.48 5.37 -13.71
N LEU A 73 -1.98 5.65 -12.51
CA LEU A 73 -1.00 4.80 -11.84
C LEU A 73 -1.64 4.18 -10.60
N VAL A 74 -1.58 2.86 -10.51
CA VAL A 74 -2.02 2.11 -9.33
C VAL A 74 -0.80 1.48 -8.68
N ALA A 75 -0.54 1.82 -7.43
CA ALA A 75 0.42 1.13 -6.59
C ALA A 75 -0.34 0.18 -5.67
N SER A 76 0.09 -1.08 -5.61
CA SER A 76 -0.48 -2.09 -4.72
C SER A 76 0.63 -3.00 -4.21
N TYR A 77 0.62 -3.32 -2.93
CA TYR A 77 1.68 -4.06 -2.29
C TYR A 77 1.20 -4.73 -1.00
N ASP A 78 1.84 -5.84 -0.67
CA ASP A 78 1.54 -6.68 0.49
C ASP A 78 2.67 -6.52 1.51
N TYR A 79 2.32 -6.31 2.77
CA TYR A 79 3.32 -6.14 3.84
C TYR A 79 3.83 -7.48 4.35
N VAL A 80 5.07 -7.48 4.86
CA VAL A 80 5.59 -8.63 5.63
C VAL A 80 4.71 -8.94 6.83
N GLU A 81 4.56 -10.23 7.13
CA GLU A 81 3.80 -10.69 8.28
C GLU A 81 4.27 -10.03 9.58
N GLY A 82 3.33 -9.43 10.31
CA GLY A 82 3.58 -8.87 11.64
C GLY A 82 4.16 -7.46 11.66
N ILE A 83 4.21 -6.76 10.51
CA ILE A 83 4.64 -5.36 10.45
C ILE A 83 3.87 -4.50 11.46
N GLY A 84 4.61 -3.70 12.23
CA GLY A 84 4.07 -2.76 13.19
C GLY A 84 3.29 -3.34 14.37
N ILE A 85 3.35 -4.66 14.61
CA ILE A 85 2.89 -5.28 15.87
C ILE A 85 3.69 -4.75 17.05
N ASP A 86 5.02 -4.67 16.91
CA ASP A 86 5.93 -4.21 17.96
C ASP A 86 6.14 -2.68 17.91
N ASP A 87 6.21 -2.09 16.71
CA ASP A 87 6.36 -0.65 16.51
C ASP A 87 5.49 -0.12 15.34
N PRO A 88 4.38 0.60 15.61
CA PRO A 88 3.51 1.15 14.57
C PRO A 88 4.20 2.09 13.56
N PHE A 89 5.39 2.60 13.87
CA PHE A 89 6.17 3.44 12.95
C PHE A 89 6.90 2.64 11.85
N GLU A 90 6.85 1.31 11.88
CA GLU A 90 7.35 0.45 10.80
C GLU A 90 6.50 0.54 9.53
N TYR A 91 5.24 0.97 9.64
CA TYR A 91 4.38 1.15 8.47
C TYR A 91 4.87 2.31 7.60
N PRO A 92 5.16 2.06 6.31
CA PRO A 92 5.44 3.13 5.38
C PRO A 92 4.19 3.96 5.13
N GLU A 93 4.35 5.28 5.17
CA GLU A 93 3.24 6.19 4.92
C GLU A 93 3.05 6.37 3.40
N PHE A 94 1.82 6.17 2.92
CA PHE A 94 1.56 6.11 1.48
C PHE A 94 1.82 7.44 0.76
N THR A 95 1.69 8.59 1.42
CA THR A 95 2.02 9.88 0.81
C THR A 95 3.51 9.97 0.52
N GLN A 96 4.38 9.41 1.35
CA GLN A 96 5.83 9.34 1.09
C GLN A 96 6.13 8.51 -0.17
N ILE A 97 5.48 7.36 -0.32
CA ILE A 97 5.59 6.54 -1.54
C ILE A 97 5.05 7.33 -2.74
N SER A 98 3.90 8.00 -2.60
CA SER A 98 3.31 8.79 -3.69
C SER A 98 4.19 9.96 -4.12
N ASN A 99 4.84 10.64 -3.16
CA ASN A 99 5.76 11.74 -3.42
C ASN A 99 7.03 11.23 -4.10
N TYR A 100 7.54 10.06 -3.68
CA TYR A 100 8.67 9.43 -4.33
C TYR A 100 8.35 9.05 -5.79
N ILE A 101 7.16 8.50 -6.05
CA ILE A 101 6.69 8.22 -7.41
C ILE A 101 6.60 9.51 -8.22
N ASP A 102 6.03 10.58 -7.67
CA ASP A 102 5.94 11.89 -8.35
C ASP A 102 7.34 12.43 -8.70
N ASP A 103 8.25 12.46 -7.74
CA ASP A 103 9.64 12.90 -7.94
C ASP A 103 10.35 12.06 -9.00
N PHE A 104 10.19 10.74 -8.97
CA PHE A 104 10.73 9.85 -9.99
C PHE A 104 10.17 10.19 -11.37
N LEU A 105 8.85 10.31 -11.52
CA LEU A 105 8.20 10.55 -12.82
C LEU A 105 8.52 11.94 -13.39
N VAL A 106 8.61 12.97 -12.55
CA VAL A 106 8.98 14.34 -12.95
C VAL A 106 10.44 14.42 -13.40
N ASN A 107 11.34 13.70 -12.72
CA ASN A 107 12.77 13.73 -12.99
C ASN A 107 13.23 12.61 -13.92
N TYR A 108 12.33 11.70 -14.32
CA TYR A 108 12.66 10.61 -15.22
C TYR A 108 13.20 11.21 -16.52
N PRO A 109 14.38 10.79 -16.99
CA PRO A 109 14.94 11.32 -18.21
C PRO A 109 13.94 11.07 -19.35
N ASN A 110 13.45 12.15 -19.96
CA ASN A 110 12.49 12.15 -21.07
C ASN A 110 13.15 11.63 -22.36
N GLU A 111 13.65 10.41 -22.28
CA GLU A 111 14.43 9.70 -23.26
C GLU A 111 13.60 8.56 -23.84
N THR A 112 14.12 7.97 -24.91
CA THR A 112 13.47 7.03 -25.83
C THR A 112 12.95 5.72 -25.21
N ASP A 113 13.00 5.58 -23.90
CA ASP A 113 12.47 4.43 -23.18
C ASP A 113 10.98 4.27 -23.43
N PHE A 114 10.54 3.01 -23.50
CA PHE A 114 9.13 2.67 -23.59
C PHE A 114 8.50 2.66 -22.18
N TRP A 115 7.17 2.78 -22.13
CA TRP A 115 6.39 2.72 -20.89
C TRP A 115 6.71 1.49 -20.02
N GLU A 116 7.00 0.34 -20.64
CA GLU A 116 7.38 -0.88 -19.93
C GLU A 116 8.76 -0.77 -19.25
N ILE A 117 9.66 0.05 -19.79
CA ILE A 117 10.97 0.32 -19.20
C ILE A 117 10.81 1.30 -18.05
N LEU A 118 10.06 2.40 -18.24
CA LEU A 118 9.72 3.34 -17.17
C LEU A 118 9.09 2.62 -15.98
N ASN A 119 8.10 1.75 -16.21
CA ASN A 119 7.44 1.00 -15.13
C ASN A 119 8.41 0.05 -14.41
N LYS A 120 9.31 -0.62 -15.14
CA LYS A 120 10.33 -1.49 -14.53
C LYS A 120 11.33 -0.70 -13.67
N ASN A 121 11.75 0.47 -14.16
CA ASN A 121 12.68 1.33 -13.43
C ASN A 121 12.00 1.89 -12.18
N LEU A 122 10.74 2.31 -12.27
CA LEU A 122 9.97 2.77 -11.11
C LEU A 122 9.88 1.68 -10.03
N VAL A 123 9.49 0.47 -10.40
CA VAL A 123 9.42 -0.67 -9.45
C VAL A 123 10.81 -0.98 -8.87
N THR A 124 11.86 -0.89 -9.68
CA THR A 124 13.23 -1.13 -9.21
C THR A 124 13.62 -0.10 -8.16
N GLU A 125 13.44 1.19 -8.44
CA GLU A 125 13.79 2.27 -7.49
C GLU A 125 12.96 2.19 -6.21
N LEU A 126 11.64 1.97 -6.29
CA LEU A 126 10.81 1.77 -5.12
C LEU A 126 11.33 0.63 -4.22
N LEU A 127 11.85 -0.46 -4.79
CA LEU A 127 12.33 -1.60 -4.02
C LEU A 127 13.78 -1.44 -3.52
N THR A 128 14.61 -0.62 -4.15
CA THR A 128 16.06 -0.58 -3.86
C THR A 128 16.55 0.72 -3.25
N GLU A 129 15.87 1.84 -3.48
CA GLU A 129 16.31 3.14 -3.00
C GLU A 129 15.61 3.53 -1.69
N PRO A 130 16.29 4.30 -0.81
CA PRO A 130 15.66 4.82 0.39
C PRO A 130 14.58 5.86 0.05
N ILE A 131 13.40 5.71 0.67
CA ILE A 131 12.31 6.67 0.63
C ILE A 131 12.40 7.55 1.89
N PRO A 132 12.51 8.89 1.71
CA PRO A 132 12.62 9.80 2.85
C PRO A 132 11.28 9.94 3.58
N THR A 133 11.35 10.01 4.91
CA THR A 133 10.18 10.28 5.75
C THR A 133 10.15 11.71 6.26
N GLU A 134 8.95 12.20 6.59
CA GLU A 134 8.78 13.50 7.27
C GLU A 134 9.41 13.54 8.68
N PHE A 135 9.79 12.38 9.23
CA PHE A 135 10.38 12.24 10.56
C PHE A 135 11.91 12.32 10.55
N GLY A 136 12.54 12.51 9.38
CA GLY A 136 13.98 12.71 9.25
C GLY A 136 14.81 11.42 9.27
N PHE A 137 14.18 10.28 9.01
CA PHE A 137 14.84 9.03 8.65
C PHE A 137 14.34 8.54 7.29
N ASP A 138 15.07 7.62 6.66
CA ASP A 138 14.67 7.00 5.40
C ASP A 138 14.39 5.52 5.64
N TYR A 139 13.50 4.92 4.85
CA TYR A 139 13.26 3.47 4.84
C TYR A 139 13.36 2.91 3.42
N GLN A 140 13.63 1.63 3.28
CA GLN A 140 13.60 0.95 1.99
C GLN A 140 12.32 0.14 1.88
N LEU A 141 11.44 0.48 0.92
CA LEU A 141 10.14 -0.20 0.79
C LEU A 141 10.31 -1.71 0.57
N GLY A 142 11.33 -2.13 -0.18
CA GLY A 142 11.61 -3.56 -0.39
C GLY A 142 11.95 -4.37 0.88
N GLU A 143 12.22 -3.73 2.02
CA GLU A 143 12.46 -4.42 3.30
C GLU A 143 11.19 -4.69 4.10
N VAL A 144 10.05 -4.09 3.72
CA VAL A 144 8.78 -4.16 4.45
C VAL A 144 7.66 -4.85 3.66
N LEU A 145 7.96 -5.40 2.48
CA LEU A 145 7.01 -6.12 1.62
C LEU A 145 7.30 -7.64 1.60
N ASP A 146 6.25 -8.46 1.40
CA ASP A 146 6.33 -9.93 1.22
C ASP A 146 6.32 -10.36 -0.27
#